data_AF-A0A6N7JGW5-F1
#
_entry.id   AF-A0A6N7JGW5-F1
#
_cell.length_a   1.000
_cell.length_b   1.000
_cell.length_c   1.000
_cell.angle_alpha   90.00
_cell.angle_beta   90.00
_cell.angle_gamma   90.00
#
_symmetry.space_group_name_H-M   'P 1'
#
loop_
_entity.id
_entity.type
_entity.pdbx_description
1 polymer ?
#
loop_
_entity_poly.entity_id
_entity_poly.type
_entity_poly.pdbx_seq_one_letter_code
_entity_poly.pdbx_strand_id
1 'polypeptide(L)'
;MLGGLPVAAMLWAAMKLSMRHVLIACLWLVAIVLSAVSLPLWGESTVPNLAPLEHLRIGYLWVAIGIAISGLFLRQRLLSVVATLILVLNLWFVLPTLNEGADHPPGSLHFSLLHANIWYRNPTPDAIAAMLNQQKPDIAVMLETFHKKNEPWLPALEPRWPYLVDCGEEECANMILSRWPMTVLGRKSSWHNTKGIPATLAVRVHHPDGDFTLVASHLVQPFDPVFQALEAAWLARYLSTLPPPVVLTADLNSAPWSPLFRRLERESGLTQIAPTGPTWPSGPLNPFGIPIDHMLGSPGVSAAHVRRLPPFGSDHLALLAEIALTPQAVGPAKPAGEGGGTAALVPTP
;
A
#
# COMPACT_ATOMS: atom_id res chain seq x y z
N MET A 1 -67.96 -0.71 -22.82
CA MET A 1 -66.87 -0.90 -21.84
C MET A 1 -65.54 -0.44 -22.48
N LEU A 2 -65.22 0.86 -22.49
CA LEU A 2 -63.97 1.37 -23.09
C LEU A 2 -63.51 2.70 -22.42
N GLY A 3 -63.42 2.75 -21.08
CA GLY A 3 -63.16 4.01 -20.36
C GLY A 3 -62.02 4.04 -19.33
N GLY A 4 -61.37 2.91 -19.02
CA GLY A 4 -60.47 2.81 -17.85
C GLY A 4 -58.97 3.00 -18.10
N LEU A 5 -58.52 2.94 -19.36
CA LEU A 5 -57.09 3.00 -19.74
C LEU A 5 -56.39 4.39 -19.62
N PRO A 6 -57.06 5.56 -19.76
CA PRO A 6 -56.35 6.85 -19.79
C PRO A 6 -55.78 7.28 -18.43
N VAL A 7 -56.53 7.06 -17.34
CA VAL A 7 -56.16 7.54 -16.00
C VAL A 7 -54.97 6.77 -15.44
N ALA A 8 -54.93 5.44 -15.61
CA ALA A 8 -53.79 4.62 -15.20
C ALA A 8 -52.50 5.00 -15.98
N ALA A 9 -52.62 5.26 -17.29
CA ALA A 9 -51.50 5.69 -18.12
C ALA A 9 -51.00 7.10 -17.73
N MET A 10 -51.91 8.02 -17.41
CA MET A 10 -51.57 9.38 -16.94
C MET A 10 -50.91 9.35 -15.55
N LEU A 11 -51.45 8.58 -14.60
CA LEU A 11 -50.85 8.41 -13.27
C LEU A 11 -49.46 7.77 -13.35
N TRP A 12 -49.29 6.77 -14.22
CA TRP A 12 -48.00 6.15 -14.47
C TRP A 12 -46.99 7.11 -15.12
N ALA A 13 -47.43 7.95 -16.07
CA ALA A 13 -46.59 8.97 -16.67
C ALA A 13 -46.18 10.07 -15.67
N ALA A 14 -47.10 10.54 -14.82
CA ALA A 14 -46.82 11.50 -13.76
C ALA A 14 -45.85 10.94 -12.72
N MET A 15 -46.03 9.68 -12.31
CA MET A 15 -45.14 8.99 -11.38
C MET A 15 -43.74 8.81 -11.99
N LYS A 16 -43.63 8.40 -13.26
CA LYS A 16 -42.35 8.34 -13.98
C LYS A 16 -41.65 9.68 -14.08
N LEU A 17 -42.41 10.75 -14.34
CA LEU A 17 -41.87 12.10 -14.40
C LEU A 17 -41.34 12.54 -13.03
N SER A 18 -42.09 12.27 -11.95
CA SER A 18 -41.65 12.52 -10.58
C SER A 18 -40.38 11.75 -10.23
N MET A 19 -40.34 10.44 -10.51
CA MET A 19 -39.15 9.61 -10.26
C MET A 19 -37.92 10.08 -11.03
N ARG A 20 -38.09 10.55 -12.27
CA ARG A 20 -36.99 11.12 -13.06
C ARG A 20 -36.41 12.38 -12.40
N HIS A 21 -37.25 13.29 -11.92
CA HIS A 21 -36.78 14.49 -11.25
C HIS A 21 -36.08 14.18 -9.93
N VAL A 22 -36.62 13.23 -9.15
CA VAL A 22 -35.99 12.75 -7.91
C VAL A 22 -34.61 12.16 -8.19
N LEU A 23 -34.48 11.28 -9.20
CA LEU A 23 -33.20 10.70 -9.59
C LEU A 23 -32.18 11.77 -10.01
N ILE A 24 -32.59 12.74 -10.83
CA ILE A 24 -31.73 13.84 -11.26
C ILE A 24 -31.26 14.67 -10.05
N ALA A 25 -32.16 14.98 -9.12
CA ALA A 25 -31.82 15.70 -7.90
C ALA A 25 -30.82 14.90 -7.03
N CYS A 26 -31.00 13.60 -6.89
CA CYS A 26 -30.05 12.73 -6.19
C CYS A 26 -28.68 12.73 -6.87
N LEU A 27 -28.60 12.62 -8.20
CA LEU A 27 -27.33 12.65 -8.93
C LEU A 27 -26.60 13.99 -8.77
N TRP A 28 -27.34 15.10 -8.78
CA TRP A 28 -26.77 16.42 -8.49
C TRP A 28 -26.23 16.53 -7.07
N LEU A 29 -26.98 16.02 -6.08
CA LEU A 29 -26.53 16.00 -4.68
C LEU A 29 -25.22 15.20 -4.55
N VAL A 30 -25.15 14.00 -5.15
CA VAL A 30 -23.93 13.20 -5.15
C VAL A 30 -22.79 13.92 -5.86
N ALA A 31 -23.03 14.57 -7.01
CA ALA A 31 -22.01 15.33 -7.71
C ALA A 31 -21.47 16.52 -6.90
N ILE A 32 -22.33 17.21 -6.14
CA ILE A 32 -21.93 18.32 -5.25
C ILE A 32 -21.03 17.78 -4.12
N VAL A 33 -21.46 16.71 -3.44
CA VAL A 33 -20.66 16.08 -2.38
C VAL A 33 -19.33 15.58 -2.95
N LEU A 34 -19.37 14.90 -4.10
CA LEU A 34 -18.18 14.37 -4.76
C LEU A 34 -17.21 15.49 -5.17
N SER A 35 -17.72 16.62 -5.64
CA SER A 35 -16.91 17.80 -5.96
C SER A 35 -16.18 18.31 -4.73
N ALA A 36 -16.89 18.45 -3.60
CA ALA A 36 -16.30 18.91 -2.35
C ALA A 36 -15.19 17.96 -1.87
N VAL A 37 -15.47 16.65 -1.76
CA VAL A 37 -14.47 15.68 -1.24
C VAL A 37 -13.29 15.46 -2.19
N SER A 38 -13.43 15.78 -3.48
CA SER A 38 -12.33 15.67 -4.46
C SER A 38 -11.30 16.80 -4.37
N LEU A 39 -11.65 17.92 -3.72
CA LEU A 39 -10.75 19.06 -3.52
C LEU A 39 -9.52 18.63 -2.72
N PRO A 40 -8.31 19.12 -3.05
CA PRO A 40 -7.08 18.75 -2.35
C PRO A 40 -6.89 19.56 -1.05
N LEU A 41 -7.94 19.63 -0.22
CA LEU A 41 -7.97 20.45 1.00
C LEU A 41 -7.93 19.60 2.28
N TRP A 42 -8.09 18.29 2.18
CA TRP A 42 -8.45 17.44 3.32
C TRP A 42 -7.24 16.83 4.06
N GLY A 43 -6.03 16.96 3.51
CA GLY A 43 -4.74 16.58 4.12
C GLY A 43 -3.99 17.73 4.79
N GLU A 44 -2.75 17.45 5.24
CA GLU A 44 -1.79 18.16 6.14
C GLU A 44 -1.96 19.65 6.55
N SER A 45 -2.85 20.47 5.99
CA SER A 45 -2.90 21.91 6.25
C SER A 45 -4.25 22.53 6.63
N THR A 46 -5.43 21.86 6.53
CA THR A 46 -6.70 22.54 6.89
C THR A 46 -7.70 21.76 7.75
N VAL A 47 -8.01 20.48 7.47
CA VAL A 47 -8.97 19.69 8.28
C VAL A 47 -8.51 18.23 8.43
N PRO A 48 -7.55 17.94 9.32
CA PRO A 48 -6.91 16.62 9.42
C PRO A 48 -7.90 15.45 9.52
N ASN A 49 -9.01 15.62 10.26
CA ASN A 49 -10.03 14.58 10.44
C ASN A 49 -10.71 14.10 9.14
N LEU A 50 -10.52 14.83 8.03
CA LEU A 50 -11.04 14.46 6.71
C LEU A 50 -9.97 13.83 5.80
N ALA A 51 -8.74 13.62 6.29
CA ALA A 51 -7.66 12.96 5.56
C ALA A 51 -8.05 11.59 4.96
N PRO A 52 -8.88 10.74 5.62
CA PRO A 52 -9.32 9.49 5.01
C PRO A 52 -10.00 9.64 3.64
N LEU A 53 -10.66 10.77 3.39
CA LEU A 53 -11.34 11.03 2.11
C LEU A 53 -10.34 11.13 0.94
N GLU A 54 -9.11 11.57 1.20
CA GLU A 54 -8.10 11.69 0.15
C GLU A 54 -7.69 10.34 -0.43
N HIS A 55 -7.89 9.25 0.30
CA HIS A 55 -7.52 7.90 -0.15
C HIS A 55 -8.56 7.28 -1.09
N LEU A 56 -9.78 7.81 -1.15
CA LEU A 56 -10.91 7.22 -1.89
C LEU A 56 -10.99 7.65 -3.37
N ARG A 57 -9.94 8.26 -3.92
CA ARG A 57 -9.96 8.83 -5.28
C ARG A 57 -10.32 7.83 -6.37
N ILE A 58 -9.90 6.56 -6.27
CA ILE A 58 -10.31 5.51 -7.23
C ILE A 58 -11.83 5.29 -7.18
N GLY A 59 -12.42 5.23 -5.99
CA GLY A 59 -13.87 5.20 -5.83
C GLY A 59 -14.56 6.42 -6.44
N TYR A 60 -13.97 7.61 -6.27
CA TYR A 60 -14.51 8.85 -6.86
C TYR A 60 -14.52 8.82 -8.39
N LEU A 61 -13.52 8.21 -9.03
CA LEU A 61 -13.50 8.00 -10.49
C LEU A 61 -14.72 7.19 -10.94
N TRP A 62 -15.01 6.06 -10.29
CA TRP A 62 -16.15 5.22 -10.64
C TRP A 62 -17.49 5.92 -10.46
N VAL A 63 -17.66 6.65 -9.34
CA VAL A 63 -18.88 7.43 -9.10
C VAL A 63 -19.04 8.53 -10.16
N ALA A 64 -17.97 9.26 -10.49
CA ALA A 64 -17.99 10.29 -11.51
C ALA A 64 -18.35 9.73 -12.90
N ILE A 65 -17.80 8.57 -13.28
CA ILE A 65 -18.15 7.86 -14.53
C ILE A 65 -19.63 7.50 -14.55
N GLY A 66 -20.15 6.93 -13.46
CA GLY A 66 -21.57 6.57 -13.34
C GLY A 66 -22.50 7.77 -13.48
N ILE A 67 -22.17 8.90 -12.86
CA ILE A 67 -22.93 10.15 -12.96
C ILE A 67 -22.85 10.73 -14.38
N ALA A 68 -21.67 10.73 -15.01
CA ALA A 68 -21.49 11.24 -16.36
C ALA A 68 -22.34 10.45 -17.37
N ILE A 69 -22.27 9.12 -17.32
CA ILE A 69 -23.07 8.24 -18.18
C ILE A 69 -24.57 8.44 -17.93
N SER A 70 -24.99 8.47 -16.65
CA SER A 70 -26.40 8.70 -16.28
C SER A 70 -26.90 10.05 -16.77
N GLY A 71 -26.08 11.10 -16.67
CA GLY A 71 -26.38 12.43 -17.17
C GLY A 71 -26.63 12.44 -18.68
N LEU A 72 -25.81 11.73 -19.46
CA LEU A 72 -25.99 11.60 -20.91
C LEU A 72 -27.32 10.90 -21.25
N PHE A 73 -27.62 9.77 -20.60
CA PHE A 73 -28.88 9.03 -20.80
C PHE A 73 -30.12 9.86 -20.40
N LEU A 74 -30.04 10.62 -19.31
CA LEU A 74 -31.12 11.47 -18.82
C LEU A 74 -31.22 12.81 -19.56
N ARG A 75 -30.33 13.07 -20.54
CA ARG A 75 -30.18 14.32 -21.29
C ARG A 75 -29.82 15.54 -20.42
N GLN A 76 -29.19 15.30 -19.27
CA GLN A 76 -28.66 16.31 -18.36
C GLN A 76 -27.19 16.62 -18.71
N ARG A 77 -26.99 17.42 -19.76
CA ARG A 77 -25.65 17.75 -20.29
C ARG A 77 -24.75 18.44 -19.26
N LEU A 78 -25.29 19.40 -18.52
CA LEU A 78 -24.52 20.12 -17.50
C LEU A 78 -24.02 19.19 -16.39
N LEU A 79 -24.87 18.29 -15.90
CA LEU A 79 -24.48 17.25 -14.93
C LEU A 79 -23.33 16.38 -15.47
N SER A 80 -23.41 16.00 -16.74
CA SER A 80 -22.38 15.18 -17.40
C SER A 80 -21.04 15.91 -17.50
N VAL A 81 -21.07 17.21 -17.83
CA VAL A 81 -19.89 18.07 -17.86
C VAL A 81 -19.28 18.20 -16.47
N VAL A 82 -20.09 18.50 -15.45
CA VAL A 82 -19.63 18.61 -14.06
C VAL A 82 -18.99 17.29 -13.59
N ALA A 83 -19.64 16.15 -13.82
CA ALA A 83 -19.08 14.84 -13.48
C ALA A 83 -17.77 14.55 -14.22
N THR A 84 -17.65 14.96 -15.48
CA THR A 84 -16.41 14.82 -16.26
C THR A 84 -15.27 15.69 -15.69
N LEU A 85 -15.58 16.90 -15.21
CA LEU A 85 -14.58 17.75 -14.54
C LEU A 85 -14.10 17.13 -13.23
N ILE A 86 -14.99 16.54 -12.45
CA ILE A 86 -14.64 15.79 -11.22
C ILE A 86 -13.76 14.58 -11.55
N LEU A 87 -14.08 13.86 -12.64
CA LEU A 87 -13.28 12.74 -13.14
C LEU A 87 -11.86 13.20 -13.47
N VAL A 88 -11.72 14.26 -14.27
CA VAL A 88 -10.42 14.85 -14.66
C VAL A 88 -9.63 15.31 -13.44
N LEU A 89 -10.28 15.95 -12.47
CA LEU A 89 -9.63 16.37 -11.23
C LEU A 89 -9.04 15.19 -10.45
N ASN A 90 -9.76 14.07 -10.33
CA ASN A 90 -9.23 12.90 -9.62
C ASN A 90 -8.16 12.18 -10.43
N LEU A 91 -8.28 12.11 -11.77
CA LEU A 91 -7.25 11.57 -12.63
C LEU A 91 -5.93 12.35 -12.54
N TRP A 92 -6.00 13.67 -12.37
CA TRP A 92 -4.81 14.50 -12.15
C TRP A 92 -3.95 14.03 -10.97
N PHE A 93 -4.56 13.50 -9.91
CA PHE A 93 -3.85 12.96 -8.75
C PHE A 93 -3.45 11.50 -8.91
N VAL A 94 -4.29 10.68 -9.55
CA VAL A 94 -4.05 9.24 -9.67
C VAL A 94 -3.01 8.93 -10.76
N LEU A 95 -3.10 9.56 -11.94
CA LEU A 95 -2.26 9.21 -13.09
C LEU A 95 -0.74 9.31 -12.82
N PRO A 96 -0.21 10.34 -12.12
CA PRO A 96 1.22 10.41 -11.83
C PRO A 96 1.74 9.28 -10.94
N THR A 97 0.85 8.58 -10.22
CA THR A 97 1.20 7.45 -9.35
C THR A 97 1.22 6.11 -10.08
N LEU A 98 0.87 6.11 -11.38
CA LEU A 98 0.87 4.94 -12.26
C LEU A 98 2.12 4.86 -13.14
N ASN A 99 3.17 5.66 -12.85
CA ASN A 99 4.42 5.64 -13.60
C ASN A 99 5.00 4.23 -13.64
N GLU A 100 5.43 3.78 -14.81
CA GLU A 100 6.03 2.45 -14.96
C GLU A 100 7.28 2.31 -14.09
N GLY A 101 7.55 1.08 -13.66
CA GLY A 101 8.79 0.76 -12.97
C GLY A 101 9.99 0.95 -13.89
N ALA A 102 11.18 0.96 -13.30
CA ALA A 102 12.42 1.06 -14.07
C ALA A 102 12.99 -0.34 -14.37
N ASP A 103 13.39 -0.54 -15.62
CA ASP A 103 14.13 -1.73 -16.02
C ASP A 103 15.43 -1.89 -15.24
N HIS A 104 15.86 -3.14 -15.19
CA HIS A 104 17.05 -3.59 -14.50
C HIS A 104 18.34 -3.11 -15.20
N PRO A 105 19.15 -2.25 -14.56
CA PRO A 105 20.43 -1.85 -15.12
C PRO A 105 21.37 -3.07 -15.24
N PRO A 106 22.21 -3.18 -16.29
CA PRO A 106 23.16 -4.27 -16.42
C PRO A 106 24.10 -4.39 -15.21
N GLY A 107 24.36 -5.62 -14.77
CA GLY A 107 25.24 -5.90 -13.63
C GLY A 107 24.63 -5.61 -12.26
N SER A 108 23.32 -5.33 -12.19
CA SER A 108 22.63 -5.16 -10.91
C SER A 108 22.55 -6.45 -10.10
N LEU A 109 22.50 -6.31 -8.78
CA LEU A 109 22.11 -7.37 -7.86
C LEU A 109 20.59 -7.53 -7.93
N HIS A 110 20.10 -8.77 -8.06
CA HIS A 110 18.69 -9.08 -8.16
C HIS A 110 18.19 -9.97 -7.03
N PHE A 111 16.98 -9.70 -6.54
CA PHE A 111 16.27 -10.60 -5.64
C PHE A 111 14.76 -10.38 -5.71
N SER A 112 14.02 -11.45 -5.49
CA SER A 112 12.56 -11.41 -5.39
C SER A 112 12.12 -11.06 -3.96
N LEU A 113 11.30 -10.01 -3.82
CA LEU A 113 10.76 -9.51 -2.56
C LEU A 113 9.24 -9.66 -2.54
N LEU A 114 8.72 -10.38 -1.53
CA LEU A 114 7.30 -10.46 -1.24
C LEU A 114 6.95 -9.60 -0.03
N HIS A 115 5.88 -8.84 -0.12
CA HIS A 115 5.28 -8.06 0.97
C HIS A 115 3.85 -8.51 1.20
N ALA A 116 3.47 -8.72 2.46
CA ALA A 116 2.10 -9.04 2.85
C ALA A 116 1.75 -8.47 4.22
N ASN A 117 0.79 -7.56 4.31
CA ASN A 117 0.00 -7.46 5.55
C ASN A 117 -0.84 -8.74 5.65
N ILE A 118 -0.54 -9.60 6.63
CA ILE A 118 -1.18 -10.91 6.72
C ILE A 118 -2.52 -10.88 7.46
N TRP A 119 -2.88 -9.73 8.03
CA TRP A 119 -4.03 -9.50 8.89
C TRP A 119 -4.03 -10.40 10.13
N TYR A 120 -3.88 -9.84 11.32
CA TYR A 120 -3.76 -10.67 12.54
C TYR A 120 -4.98 -11.57 12.82
N ARG A 121 -6.14 -11.25 12.21
CA ARG A 121 -7.38 -12.05 12.30
C ARG A 121 -7.61 -12.98 11.12
N ASN A 122 -6.59 -13.21 10.28
CA ASN A 122 -6.72 -14.05 9.11
C ASN A 122 -7.23 -15.46 9.47
N PRO A 123 -8.38 -15.89 8.89
CA PRO A 123 -9.01 -17.15 9.22
C PRO A 123 -8.31 -18.36 8.57
N THR A 124 -7.41 -18.13 7.61
CA THR A 124 -6.73 -19.18 6.83
C THR A 124 -5.22 -18.98 6.83
N PRO A 125 -4.54 -19.10 7.97
CA PRO A 125 -3.09 -18.91 8.05
C PRO A 125 -2.27 -19.87 7.18
N ASP A 126 -2.77 -21.10 6.94
CA ASP A 126 -2.11 -22.04 6.03
C ASP A 126 -2.01 -21.51 4.59
N ALA A 127 -2.92 -20.61 4.18
CA ALA A 127 -2.87 -19.96 2.88
C ALA A 127 -1.66 -19.00 2.76
N ILE A 128 -1.12 -18.51 3.87
CA ILE A 128 0.13 -17.72 3.90
C ILE A 128 1.29 -18.61 3.46
N ALA A 129 1.45 -19.78 4.09
CA ALA A 129 2.49 -20.74 3.72
C ALA A 129 2.32 -21.27 2.30
N ALA A 130 1.08 -21.52 1.85
CA ALA A 130 0.79 -21.93 0.48
C ALA A 130 1.22 -20.84 -0.53
N MET A 131 0.90 -19.58 -0.27
CA MET A 131 1.33 -18.44 -1.09
C MET A 131 2.87 -18.36 -1.16
N LEU A 132 3.56 -18.42 -0.02
CA LEU A 132 5.02 -18.37 0.04
C LEU A 132 5.65 -19.54 -0.72
N ASN A 133 5.17 -20.77 -0.55
CA ASN A 133 5.67 -21.94 -1.25
C ASN A 133 5.38 -21.94 -2.75
N GLN A 134 4.31 -21.27 -3.18
CA GLN A 134 4.00 -21.10 -4.59
C GLN A 134 4.90 -20.05 -5.26
N GLN A 135 5.03 -18.87 -4.63
CA GLN A 135 5.76 -17.75 -5.22
C GLN A 135 7.28 -17.86 -5.01
N LYS A 136 7.71 -18.55 -3.95
CA LYS A 136 9.11 -18.85 -3.63
C LYS A 136 10.05 -17.62 -3.63
N PRO A 137 9.65 -16.47 -3.05
CA PRO A 137 10.51 -15.28 -3.03
C PRO A 137 11.83 -15.55 -2.32
N ASP A 138 12.84 -14.74 -2.60
CA ASP A 138 14.12 -14.79 -1.89
C ASP A 138 14.00 -14.18 -0.49
N ILE A 139 13.17 -13.14 -0.37
CA ILE A 139 12.84 -12.51 0.89
C ILE A 139 11.32 -12.30 0.96
N ALA A 140 10.71 -12.65 2.10
CA ALA A 140 9.30 -12.38 2.38
C ALA A 140 9.18 -11.52 3.64
N VAL A 141 8.43 -10.43 3.54
CA VAL A 141 8.09 -9.51 4.62
C VAL A 141 6.61 -9.64 4.94
N MET A 142 6.31 -9.85 6.22
CA MET A 142 4.96 -9.99 6.73
C MET A 142 4.70 -8.96 7.82
N LEU A 143 3.58 -8.25 7.71
CA LEU A 143 3.09 -7.28 8.71
C LEU A 143 1.86 -7.85 9.41
N GLU A 144 1.56 -7.32 10.60
CA GLU A 144 0.47 -7.80 11.48
C GLU A 144 0.61 -9.27 11.90
N THR A 145 1.84 -9.73 12.15
CA THR A 145 2.10 -11.11 12.58
C THR A 145 1.71 -11.39 14.04
N PHE A 146 0.92 -10.51 14.67
CA PHE A 146 0.41 -10.68 16.03
C PHE A 146 -0.28 -12.05 16.13
N HIS A 147 0.13 -12.85 17.12
CA HIS A 147 -0.35 -14.21 17.38
C HIS A 147 -0.07 -15.26 16.28
N LYS A 148 0.09 -14.84 15.01
CA LYS A 148 0.35 -15.72 13.85
C LYS A 148 1.74 -16.34 13.84
N LYS A 149 2.73 -15.69 14.46
CA LYS A 149 4.12 -16.18 14.49
C LYS A 149 4.32 -17.49 15.26
N ASN A 150 3.36 -17.93 16.07
CA ASN A 150 3.42 -19.16 16.85
C ASN A 150 2.61 -20.31 16.21
N GLU A 151 2.04 -20.09 15.03
CA GLU A 151 1.20 -21.09 14.36
C GLU A 151 2.05 -22.07 13.50
N PRO A 152 1.55 -23.30 13.21
CA PRO A 152 2.33 -24.35 12.56
C PRO A 152 2.79 -24.06 11.12
N TRP A 153 2.21 -23.05 10.47
CA TRP A 153 2.57 -22.69 9.08
C TRP A 153 4.00 -22.17 8.97
N LEU A 154 4.55 -21.57 10.03
CA LEU A 154 5.83 -20.89 9.99
C LEU A 154 7.03 -21.85 10.07
N PRO A 155 7.10 -22.83 11.01
CA PRO A 155 8.18 -23.82 11.01
C PRO A 155 8.31 -24.60 9.69
N ALA A 156 7.20 -24.81 8.98
CA ALA A 156 7.20 -25.49 7.69
C ALA A 156 7.96 -24.73 6.57
N LEU A 157 8.30 -23.46 6.77
CA LEU A 157 8.98 -22.60 5.80
C LEU A 157 10.51 -22.58 5.97
N GLU A 158 11.01 -23.03 7.13
CA GLU A 158 12.44 -23.02 7.48
C GLU A 158 13.35 -23.62 6.38
N PRO A 159 13.03 -24.76 5.73
CA PRO A 159 13.91 -25.37 4.75
C PRO A 159 14.24 -24.45 3.55
N ARG A 160 13.39 -23.46 3.27
CA ARG A 160 13.60 -22.50 2.17
C ARG A 160 14.09 -21.13 2.65
N TRP A 161 13.66 -20.69 3.83
CA TRP A 161 14.07 -19.41 4.43
C TRP A 161 14.70 -19.67 5.81
N PRO A 162 15.99 -20.04 5.86
CA PRO A 162 16.70 -20.39 7.09
C PRO A 162 17.07 -19.17 7.95
N TYR A 163 16.71 -17.96 7.55
CA TYR A 163 16.94 -16.74 8.31
C TYR A 163 15.61 -16.05 8.57
N LEU A 164 15.26 -15.91 9.84
CA LEU A 164 14.01 -15.28 10.30
C LEU A 164 14.35 -14.19 11.30
N VAL A 165 13.82 -12.99 11.08
CA VAL A 165 13.89 -11.89 12.04
C VAL A 165 12.47 -11.38 12.31
N ASP A 166 12.10 -11.30 13.58
CA ASP A 166 10.88 -10.63 14.02
C ASP A 166 11.20 -9.43 14.94
N CYS A 167 10.14 -8.80 15.44
CA CYS A 167 10.22 -7.66 16.35
C CYS A 167 10.69 -7.98 17.78
N GLY A 168 10.95 -9.24 18.15
CA GLY A 168 11.33 -9.61 19.52
C GLY A 168 10.43 -8.98 20.58
N GLU A 169 11.05 -8.39 21.60
CA GLU A 169 10.38 -7.71 22.73
C GLU A 169 9.70 -6.38 22.34
N GLU A 170 10.03 -5.77 21.19
CA GLU A 170 9.40 -4.49 20.79
C GLU A 170 7.95 -4.69 20.29
N GLU A 171 7.56 -5.94 19.99
CA GLU A 171 6.20 -6.32 19.57
C GLU A 171 5.63 -5.51 18.39
N CYS A 172 6.47 -5.03 17.47
CA CYS A 172 5.99 -4.33 16.26
C CYS A 172 5.23 -5.21 15.24
N ALA A 173 5.10 -6.52 15.49
CA ALA A 173 4.39 -7.49 14.63
C ALA A 173 4.77 -7.48 13.14
N ASN A 174 6.04 -7.21 12.86
CA ASN A 174 6.66 -7.39 11.55
C ASN A 174 7.62 -8.58 11.62
N MET A 175 7.72 -9.29 10.50
CA MET A 175 8.62 -10.44 10.33
C MET A 175 9.24 -10.43 8.95
N ILE A 176 10.51 -10.82 8.88
CA ILE A 176 11.27 -10.97 7.64
C ILE A 176 11.81 -12.40 7.58
N LEU A 177 11.49 -13.10 6.50
CA LEU A 177 12.05 -14.39 6.11
C LEU A 177 13.03 -14.16 4.96
N SER A 178 14.22 -14.74 5.03
CA SER A 178 15.28 -14.54 4.03
C SER A 178 16.02 -15.83 3.71
N ARG A 179 16.47 -15.94 2.46
CA ARG A 179 17.44 -16.95 2.02
C ARG A 179 18.87 -16.64 2.47
N TRP A 180 19.16 -15.39 2.85
CA TRP A 180 20.49 -14.92 3.21
C TRP A 180 20.57 -14.41 4.65
N PRO A 181 21.76 -14.46 5.29
CA PRO A 181 21.96 -13.97 6.64
C PRO A 181 21.53 -12.51 6.80
N MET A 182 20.99 -12.19 7.97
CA MET A 182 20.55 -10.85 8.32
C MET A 182 21.18 -10.40 9.63
N THR A 183 21.54 -9.13 9.67
CA THR A 183 21.93 -8.39 10.88
C THR A 183 20.81 -7.42 11.26
N VAL A 184 20.35 -7.43 12.50
CA VAL A 184 19.33 -6.49 12.96
C VAL A 184 19.93 -5.09 13.13
N LEU A 185 19.34 -4.09 12.48
CA LEU A 185 19.72 -2.68 12.61
C LEU A 185 18.81 -1.93 13.57
N GLY A 186 17.54 -2.35 13.69
CA GLY A 186 16.62 -1.76 14.65
C GLY A 186 15.26 -2.41 14.67
N ARG A 187 14.62 -2.32 15.84
CA ARG A 187 13.24 -2.70 16.12
C ARG A 187 12.60 -1.52 16.84
N LYS A 188 11.47 -1.03 16.33
CA LYS A 188 10.80 0.15 16.86
C LYS A 188 9.30 -0.04 16.82
N SER A 189 8.64 0.42 17.86
CA SER A 189 7.21 0.24 18.05
C SER A 189 6.66 1.30 18.99
N SER A 190 5.46 1.82 18.69
CA SER A 190 4.72 2.69 19.60
C SER A 190 4.17 1.97 20.85
N TRP A 191 4.23 0.64 20.87
CA TRP A 191 3.81 -0.18 22.02
C TRP A 191 4.74 -0.04 23.23
N HIS A 192 6.06 0.11 22.97
CA HIS A 192 7.08 0.19 24.02
C HIS A 192 7.76 1.57 24.09
N ASN A 193 7.80 2.30 22.99
CA ASN A 193 8.43 3.60 22.88
C ASN A 193 7.38 4.65 22.50
N THR A 194 7.53 5.88 23.00
CA THR A 194 6.59 7.00 22.95
C THR A 194 5.77 7.12 21.64
N LYS A 195 4.51 7.55 21.78
CA LYS A 195 3.58 7.96 20.70
C LYS A 195 4.28 8.58 19.48
N GLY A 196 3.94 8.14 18.26
CA GLY A 196 4.42 8.70 17.00
C GLY A 196 5.59 7.94 16.35
N ILE A 197 5.78 6.66 16.70
CA ILE A 197 6.76 5.76 16.10
C ILE A 197 6.01 4.57 15.47
N PRO A 198 6.13 4.34 14.15
CA PRO A 198 5.47 3.22 13.51
C PRO A 198 6.13 1.90 13.87
N ALA A 199 5.37 0.81 13.72
CA ALA A 199 5.88 -0.54 13.88
C ALA A 199 6.91 -0.81 12.78
N THR A 200 8.21 -0.86 13.14
CA THR A 200 9.33 -0.86 12.19
C THR A 200 10.37 -1.92 12.55
N LEU A 201 10.79 -2.69 11.55
CA LEU A 201 11.88 -3.66 11.64
C LEU A 201 12.89 -3.40 10.51
N ALA A 202 14.13 -3.09 10.86
CA ALA A 202 15.21 -2.84 9.91
C ALA A 202 16.33 -3.88 10.05
N VAL A 203 16.77 -4.43 8.92
CA VAL A 203 17.83 -5.42 8.84
C VAL A 203 18.82 -5.08 7.74
N ARG A 204 20.09 -5.43 7.93
CA ARG A 204 21.10 -5.52 6.87
C ARG A 204 21.08 -6.95 6.34
N VAL A 205 20.81 -7.12 5.05
CA VAL A 205 20.84 -8.41 4.35
C VAL A 205 22.22 -8.62 3.74
N HIS A 206 22.81 -9.79 4.00
CA HIS A 206 24.13 -10.17 3.49
C HIS A 206 24.02 -11.04 2.23
N HIS A 207 23.71 -10.40 1.11
CA HIS A 207 23.60 -11.06 -0.19
C HIS A 207 25.01 -11.35 -0.79
N PRO A 208 25.22 -12.46 -1.52
CA PRO A 208 26.52 -12.82 -2.10
C PRO A 208 27.15 -11.72 -2.98
N ASP A 209 26.31 -10.99 -3.70
CA ASP A 209 26.73 -9.90 -4.60
C ASP A 209 26.80 -8.52 -3.92
N GLY A 210 26.54 -8.47 -2.60
CA GLY A 210 26.75 -7.31 -1.75
C GLY A 210 25.56 -6.91 -0.89
N ASP A 211 25.84 -6.22 0.22
CA ASP A 211 24.85 -6.01 1.27
C ASP A 211 23.87 -4.86 0.97
N PHE A 212 22.64 -4.98 1.48
CA PHE A 212 21.66 -3.91 1.45
C PHE A 212 20.81 -3.85 2.71
N THR A 213 20.15 -2.73 2.95
CA THR A 213 19.25 -2.56 4.08
C THR A 213 17.80 -2.76 3.64
N LEU A 214 17.08 -3.62 4.35
CA LEU A 214 15.66 -3.85 4.19
C LEU A 214 14.91 -3.35 5.43
N VAL A 215 13.83 -2.59 5.20
CA VAL A 215 12.98 -2.04 6.25
C VAL A 215 11.54 -2.47 6.01
N ALA A 216 10.94 -3.10 7.02
CA ALA A 216 9.52 -3.43 7.10
C ALA A 216 8.83 -2.43 8.04
N SER A 217 7.81 -1.72 7.58
CA SER A 217 7.09 -0.74 8.40
C SER A 217 5.57 -0.83 8.28
N HIS A 218 4.86 -0.54 9.36
CA HIS A 218 3.41 -0.43 9.40
C HIS A 218 3.00 0.84 10.16
N LEU A 219 2.33 1.76 9.46
CA LEU A 219 1.78 2.99 10.05
C LEU A 219 0.35 2.77 10.56
N VAL A 220 -0.06 3.56 11.54
CA VAL A 220 -1.44 3.63 11.99
C VAL A 220 -2.39 3.94 10.83
N GLN A 221 -3.63 3.48 10.95
CA GLN A 221 -4.72 3.81 10.04
C GLN A 221 -5.00 5.32 10.02
N PRO A 222 -5.53 5.87 8.90
CA PRO A 222 -5.71 7.32 8.73
C PRO A 222 -6.85 7.92 9.60
N PHE A 223 -7.43 7.15 10.53
CA PHE A 223 -8.42 7.63 11.50
C PHE A 223 -7.80 8.44 12.64
N ASP A 224 -6.48 8.33 12.85
CA ASP A 224 -5.69 9.27 13.65
C ASP A 224 -4.63 9.96 12.77
N PRO A 225 -5.04 10.94 11.95
CA PRO A 225 -4.20 11.53 10.92
C PRO A 225 -3.03 12.34 11.48
N VAL A 226 -3.16 12.88 12.69
CA VAL A 226 -2.07 13.58 13.38
C VAL A 226 -0.99 12.59 13.79
N PHE A 227 -1.40 11.46 14.37
CA PHE A 227 -0.47 10.42 14.76
C PHE A 227 0.22 9.78 13.55
N GLN A 228 -0.55 9.48 12.49
CA GLN A 228 -0.02 8.95 11.24
C GLN A 228 1.06 9.88 10.62
N ALA A 229 0.83 11.19 10.64
CA ALA A 229 1.81 12.16 10.16
C ALA A 229 3.10 12.18 11.02
N LEU A 230 2.98 12.03 12.35
CA LEU A 230 4.14 11.91 13.24
C LEU A 230 4.94 10.64 12.94
N GLU A 231 4.25 9.50 12.76
CA GLU A 231 4.89 8.23 12.41
C GLU A 231 5.60 8.30 11.05
N ALA A 232 4.96 8.88 10.04
CA ALA A 232 5.56 9.07 8.72
C ALA A 232 6.81 9.97 8.78
N ALA A 233 6.74 11.07 9.52
CA ALA A 233 7.88 11.98 9.69
C ALA A 233 9.02 11.32 10.49
N TRP A 234 8.70 10.49 11.48
CA TRP A 234 9.70 9.68 12.18
C TRP A 234 10.36 8.68 11.24
N LEU A 235 9.55 7.95 10.44
CA LEU A 235 10.04 6.95 9.50
C LEU A 235 10.97 7.59 8.47
N ALA A 236 10.60 8.75 7.91
CA ALA A 236 11.45 9.49 6.98
C ALA A 236 12.85 9.78 7.55
N ARG A 237 12.90 10.28 8.80
CA ARG A 237 14.17 10.55 9.49
C ARG A 237 14.93 9.29 9.84
N TYR A 238 14.24 8.20 10.19
CA TYR A 238 14.89 6.93 10.50
C TYR A 238 15.54 6.30 9.26
N LEU A 239 14.85 6.32 8.12
CA LEU A 239 15.36 5.76 6.86
C LEU A 239 16.66 6.43 6.40
N SER A 240 16.83 7.72 6.63
CA SER A 240 18.03 8.46 6.22
C SER A 240 19.26 8.20 7.11
N THR A 241 19.09 7.56 8.27
CA THR A 241 20.23 7.15 9.13
C THR A 241 20.74 5.75 8.82
N LEU A 242 20.03 4.99 7.99
CA LEU A 242 20.35 3.60 7.70
C LEU A 242 21.41 3.46 6.60
N PRO A 243 22.26 2.41 6.63
CA PRO A 243 23.26 2.19 5.60
C PRO A 243 22.61 1.94 4.23
N PRO A 244 22.99 2.66 3.15
CA PRO A 244 22.47 2.40 1.82
C PRO A 244 23.01 1.08 1.22
N PRO A 245 22.38 0.56 0.15
CA PRO A 245 21.09 1.00 -0.36
C PRO A 245 19.95 0.56 0.56
N VAL A 246 18.88 1.34 0.61
CA VAL A 246 17.72 1.10 1.48
C VAL A 246 16.52 0.72 0.63
N VAL A 247 15.91 -0.41 0.96
CA VAL A 247 14.62 -0.88 0.43
C VAL A 247 13.61 -0.83 1.57
N LEU A 248 12.57 -0.01 1.42
CA LEU A 248 11.43 0.02 2.32
C LEU A 248 10.29 -0.78 1.70
N THR A 249 9.69 -1.68 2.46
CA THR A 249 8.39 -2.27 2.15
C THR A 249 7.45 -2.04 3.32
N ALA A 250 6.25 -1.52 3.05
CA ALA A 250 5.40 -1.02 4.12
C ALA A 250 3.93 -1.02 3.77
N ASP A 251 3.10 -1.23 4.79
CA ASP A 251 1.71 -0.74 4.81
C ASP A 251 1.74 0.65 5.42
N LEU A 252 1.60 1.67 4.56
CA LEU A 252 1.62 3.07 5.00
C LEU A 252 0.22 3.55 5.38
N ASN A 253 -0.82 2.72 5.22
CA ASN A 253 -2.20 3.11 5.42
C ASN A 253 -2.57 4.42 4.66
N SER A 254 -1.89 4.64 3.53
CA SER A 254 -1.93 5.90 2.80
C SER A 254 -1.71 5.68 1.31
N ALA A 255 -2.57 6.26 0.48
CA ALA A 255 -2.45 6.23 -0.97
C ALA A 255 -1.27 7.09 -1.48
N PRO A 256 -0.65 6.76 -2.63
CA PRO A 256 0.56 7.45 -3.12
C PRO A 256 0.30 8.91 -3.51
N TRP A 257 -0.94 9.26 -3.81
CA TRP A 257 -1.37 10.64 -4.06
C TRP A 257 -1.70 11.43 -2.79
N SER A 258 -1.46 10.88 -1.59
CA SER A 258 -1.65 11.63 -0.35
C SER A 258 -0.47 12.61 -0.12
N PRO A 259 -0.70 13.74 0.57
CA PRO A 259 0.38 14.62 1.02
C PRO A 259 1.39 13.89 1.91
N LEU A 260 0.91 13.00 2.79
CA LEU A 260 1.74 12.21 3.70
C LEU A 260 2.74 11.34 2.93
N PHE A 261 2.28 10.59 1.93
CA PHE A 261 3.13 9.72 1.11
C PHE A 261 4.20 10.54 0.38
N ARG A 262 3.78 11.61 -0.33
CA ARG A 262 4.72 12.48 -1.05
C ARG A 262 5.74 13.14 -0.11
N ARG A 263 5.35 13.43 1.13
CA ARG A 263 6.25 14.00 2.12
C ARG A 263 7.26 12.96 2.62
N LEU A 264 6.82 11.74 2.89
CA LEU A 264 7.69 10.61 3.22
C LEU A 264 8.75 10.41 2.13
N GLU A 265 8.37 10.38 0.85
CA GLU A 265 9.33 10.26 -0.26
C GLU A 265 10.36 11.40 -0.26
N ARG A 266 9.89 12.66 -0.19
CA ARG A 266 10.76 13.83 -0.20
C ARG A 266 11.73 13.87 0.99
N GLU A 267 11.26 13.53 2.19
CA GLU A 267 12.06 13.64 3.41
C GLU A 267 13.00 12.44 3.62
N SER A 268 12.61 11.25 3.15
CA SER A 268 13.46 10.05 3.23
C SER A 268 14.47 9.94 2.09
N GLY A 269 14.20 10.58 0.94
CA GLY A 269 14.97 10.39 -0.28
C GLY A 269 14.72 9.04 -0.96
N LEU A 270 13.73 8.27 -0.50
CA LEU A 270 13.27 7.05 -1.15
C LEU A 270 12.12 7.38 -2.11
N THR A 271 12.05 6.66 -3.23
CA THR A 271 10.97 6.80 -4.20
C THR A 271 10.26 5.48 -4.41
N GLN A 272 8.95 5.52 -4.68
CA GLN A 272 8.19 4.34 -5.08
C GLN A 272 8.85 3.68 -6.30
N ILE A 273 9.19 2.39 -6.17
CA ILE A 273 9.95 1.67 -7.21
C ILE A 273 9.09 1.27 -8.40
N ALA A 274 7.79 1.03 -8.16
CA ALA A 274 6.77 0.79 -9.16
C ALA A 274 5.35 0.93 -8.55
N PRO A 275 4.30 1.12 -9.37
CA PRO A 275 2.92 1.21 -8.90
C PRO A 275 2.46 -0.13 -8.35
N THR A 276 1.84 -0.12 -7.17
CA THR A 276 1.31 -1.32 -6.53
C THR A 276 -0.14 -1.58 -6.91
N GLY A 277 -0.93 -0.51 -7.11
CA GLY A 277 -2.38 -0.57 -7.32
C GLY A 277 -3.15 -0.97 -6.05
N PRO A 278 -4.50 -1.01 -6.10
CA PRO A 278 -5.31 -1.30 -4.92
C PRO A 278 -4.95 -2.61 -4.22
N THR A 279 -4.50 -2.53 -2.97
CA THR A 279 -4.20 -3.69 -2.11
C THR A 279 -5.29 -3.95 -1.08
N TRP A 280 -6.05 -2.91 -0.70
CA TRP A 280 -7.15 -3.02 0.27
C TRP A 280 -8.47 -2.41 -0.25
N PRO A 281 -9.64 -3.02 0.04
CA PRO A 281 -9.77 -4.36 0.59
C PRO A 281 -9.44 -5.42 -0.46
N SER A 282 -9.01 -6.59 -0.01
CA SER A 282 -8.95 -7.79 -0.82
C SER A 282 -10.39 -8.28 -1.10
N GLY A 283 -10.63 -8.82 -2.29
CA GLY A 283 -11.93 -9.38 -2.67
C GLY A 283 -12.78 -8.50 -3.60
N PRO A 284 -14.12 -8.68 -3.64
CA PRO A 284 -14.97 -8.14 -4.70
C PRO A 284 -15.00 -6.62 -4.82
N LEU A 285 -14.66 -5.90 -3.74
CA LEU A 285 -14.62 -4.44 -3.69
C LEU A 285 -13.27 -3.86 -4.13
N ASN A 286 -12.25 -4.68 -4.38
CA ASN A 286 -10.92 -4.23 -4.79
C ASN A 286 -10.89 -3.30 -6.03
N PRO A 287 -11.80 -3.39 -7.03
CA PRO A 287 -11.87 -2.39 -8.11
C PRO A 287 -12.08 -0.95 -7.62
N PHE A 288 -12.63 -0.76 -6.42
CA PHE A 288 -12.80 0.52 -5.72
C PHE A 288 -11.77 0.73 -4.60
N GLY A 289 -10.82 -0.19 -4.47
CA GLY A 289 -9.86 -0.24 -3.38
C GLY A 289 -8.80 0.85 -3.46
N ILE A 290 -7.88 0.80 -2.49
CA ILE A 290 -6.89 1.82 -2.21
C ILE A 290 -5.50 1.15 -2.20
N PRO A 291 -4.50 1.72 -2.91
CA PRO A 291 -3.10 1.28 -2.83
C PRO A 291 -2.46 1.78 -1.52
N ILE A 292 -2.47 0.96 -0.46
CA ILE A 292 -1.90 1.35 0.84
C ILE A 292 -0.62 0.60 1.20
N ASP A 293 -0.33 -0.49 0.48
CA ASP A 293 0.93 -1.23 0.57
C ASP A 293 1.89 -0.78 -0.53
N HIS A 294 3.16 -0.57 -0.16
CA HIS A 294 4.15 0.09 -1.00
C HIS A 294 5.54 -0.53 -0.86
N MET A 295 6.32 -0.41 -1.94
CA MET A 295 7.75 -0.65 -1.96
C MET A 295 8.46 0.61 -2.46
N LEU A 296 9.40 1.13 -1.66
CA LEU A 296 10.18 2.31 -1.97
C LEU A 296 11.67 1.98 -1.89
N GLY A 297 12.48 2.69 -2.67
CA GLY A 297 13.91 2.44 -2.79
C GLY A 297 14.72 3.72 -2.79
N SER A 298 15.92 3.66 -2.20
CA SER A 298 16.91 4.73 -2.31
C SER A 298 17.43 4.83 -3.76
N PRO A 299 18.20 5.87 -4.13
CA PRO A 299 18.84 5.92 -5.44
C PRO A 299 19.61 4.63 -5.77
N GLY A 300 19.39 4.10 -6.97
CA GLY A 300 19.96 2.82 -7.42
C GLY A 300 19.14 1.58 -7.08
N VAL A 301 18.00 1.71 -6.40
CA VAL A 301 17.01 0.64 -6.21
C VAL A 301 15.89 0.79 -7.23
N SER A 302 15.50 -0.30 -7.88
CA SER A 302 14.44 -0.30 -8.89
C SER A 302 13.69 -1.63 -8.94
N ALA A 303 12.51 -1.63 -9.55
CA ALA A 303 11.80 -2.82 -9.98
C ALA A 303 11.09 -2.50 -11.29
N ALA A 304 11.10 -3.43 -12.25
CA ALA A 304 10.40 -3.24 -13.52
C ALA A 304 8.88 -3.20 -13.31
N HIS A 305 8.38 -4.03 -12.39
CA HIS A 305 6.98 -4.07 -12.00
C HIS A 305 6.80 -4.64 -10.60
N VAL A 306 5.68 -4.29 -9.96
CA VAL A 306 5.18 -4.94 -8.74
C VAL A 306 3.87 -5.64 -9.08
N ARG A 307 3.77 -6.92 -8.77
CA ARG A 307 2.58 -7.73 -9.00
C ARG A 307 1.78 -7.93 -7.72
N ARG A 308 0.49 -7.59 -7.76
CA ARG A 308 -0.47 -8.01 -6.75
C ARG A 308 -0.79 -9.51 -6.91
N LEU A 309 -0.72 -10.24 -5.81
CA LEU A 309 -1.05 -11.66 -5.76
C LEU A 309 -2.57 -11.86 -5.49
N PRO A 310 -3.13 -13.03 -5.82
CA PRO A 310 -4.51 -13.35 -5.48
C PRO A 310 -4.78 -13.29 -3.96
N PRO A 311 -6.05 -13.11 -3.54
CA PRO A 311 -6.42 -13.15 -2.13
C PRO A 311 -5.99 -14.46 -1.45
N PHE A 312 -5.47 -14.34 -0.22
CA PHE A 312 -4.96 -15.46 0.59
C PHE A 312 -5.55 -15.49 2.02
N GLY A 313 -6.73 -14.88 2.20
CA GLY A 313 -7.43 -14.80 3.48
C GLY A 313 -7.19 -13.52 4.29
N SER A 314 -6.13 -12.77 3.98
CA SER A 314 -5.94 -11.39 4.49
C SER A 314 -6.92 -10.44 3.81
N ASP A 315 -7.29 -9.35 4.49
CA ASP A 315 -8.02 -8.22 3.89
C ASP A 315 -7.11 -7.34 3.01
N HIS A 316 -5.82 -7.64 2.93
CA HIS A 316 -4.86 -7.09 1.96
C HIS A 316 -4.50 -8.11 0.87
N LEU A 317 -4.18 -7.61 -0.33
CA LEU A 317 -3.46 -8.36 -1.35
C LEU A 317 -1.95 -8.26 -1.11
N ALA A 318 -1.24 -9.38 -1.24
CA ALA A 318 0.21 -9.38 -1.18
C ALA A 318 0.84 -8.82 -2.47
N LEU A 319 2.04 -8.30 -2.36
CA LEU A 319 2.84 -7.75 -3.45
C LEU A 319 4.09 -8.60 -3.67
N LEU A 320 4.46 -8.83 -4.93
CA LEU A 320 5.70 -9.49 -5.32
C LEU A 320 6.43 -8.62 -6.35
N ALA A 321 7.72 -8.39 -6.15
CA ALA A 321 8.55 -7.65 -7.10
C ALA A 321 9.93 -8.29 -7.24
N GLU A 322 10.50 -8.19 -8.44
CA GLU A 322 11.93 -8.41 -8.66
C GLU A 322 12.64 -7.08 -8.42
N ILE A 323 13.43 -7.01 -7.35
CA ILE A 323 14.20 -5.84 -6.98
C ILE A 323 15.56 -5.90 -7.68
N ALA A 324 16.02 -4.76 -8.18
CA ALA A 324 17.37 -4.56 -8.70
C ALA A 324 18.09 -3.45 -7.97
N LEU A 325 19.33 -3.73 -7.56
CA LEU A 325 20.23 -2.77 -6.92
C LEU A 325 21.45 -2.55 -7.83
N THR A 326 21.71 -1.29 -8.21
CA THR A 326 22.86 -0.98 -9.07
C THR A 326 24.19 -1.25 -8.35
N PRO A 327 25.27 -1.60 -9.09
CA PRO A 327 26.60 -1.81 -8.49
C PRO A 327 27.10 -0.64 -7.66
N GLN A 328 26.77 0.59 -8.08
CA GLN A 328 27.15 1.81 -7.36
C GLN A 328 26.42 1.94 -6.02
N ALA A 329 25.21 1.40 -5.91
CA ALA A 329 24.39 1.48 -4.72
C ALA A 329 24.85 0.50 -3.63
N VAL A 330 25.26 -0.72 -4.03
CA VAL A 330 25.60 -1.83 -3.11
C VAL A 330 27.01 -1.69 -2.50
N GLY A 331 27.90 -0.93 -3.13
CA GLY A 331 29.32 -0.84 -2.74
C GLY A 331 30.09 -2.13 -3.05
N PRO A 332 31.44 -2.11 -3.06
CA PRO A 332 32.21 -3.33 -3.33
C PRO A 332 31.96 -4.38 -2.24
N ALA A 333 31.73 -5.63 -2.65
CA ALA A 333 31.66 -6.76 -1.73
C ALA A 333 32.90 -6.78 -0.83
N LYS A 334 32.72 -6.70 0.48
CA LYS A 334 33.85 -6.87 1.41
C LYS A 334 34.32 -8.32 1.31
N PRO A 335 35.63 -8.58 1.16
CA PRO A 335 36.14 -9.95 1.24
C PRO A 335 35.76 -10.54 2.60
N ALA A 336 35.34 -11.80 2.60
CA ALA A 336 35.05 -12.54 3.81
C ALA A 336 36.34 -12.66 4.64
N GLY A 337 36.52 -11.80 5.65
CA GLY A 337 37.72 -11.80 6.48
C GLY A 337 37.74 -10.70 7.55
N GLU A 338 37.49 -11.13 8.79
CA GLU A 338 38.01 -10.62 10.07
C GLU A 338 37.97 -9.10 10.32
N GLY A 339 36.97 -8.66 11.11
CA GLY A 339 37.10 -7.38 11.82
C GLY A 339 35.83 -6.78 12.40
N GLY A 340 35.61 -7.02 13.70
CA GLY A 340 35.16 -5.99 14.65
C GLY A 340 33.66 -5.74 14.82
N GLY A 341 33.10 -6.36 15.87
CA GLY A 341 31.75 -6.11 16.40
C GLY A 341 30.78 -7.20 15.96
N THR A 342 30.48 -8.15 16.85
CA THR A 342 29.46 -9.19 16.62
C THR A 342 28.08 -8.54 16.59
N ALA A 343 27.72 -7.98 15.45
CA ALA A 343 26.33 -7.83 15.10
C ALA A 343 25.75 -9.25 15.03
N ALA A 344 24.72 -9.54 15.82
CA ALA A 344 24.18 -10.89 15.92
C ALA A 344 23.55 -11.27 14.57
N LEU A 345 24.26 -12.11 13.79
CA LEU A 345 23.68 -12.82 12.67
C LEU A 345 22.54 -13.70 13.22
N VAL A 346 21.40 -13.70 12.55
CA VAL A 346 20.19 -14.38 13.04
C VAL A 346 19.93 -15.66 12.24
N PRO A 347 20.44 -16.84 12.68
CA PRO A 347 19.93 -18.13 12.18
C PRO A 347 18.51 -18.37 12.69
N THR A 348 17.73 -19.22 12.01
CA THR A 348 16.46 -19.72 12.54
C THR A 348 16.67 -20.44 13.89
N PRO A 349 15.81 -20.20 14.91
CA PRO A 349 15.91 -20.87 16.21
C PRO A 349 15.59 -22.36 16.18
#